data_AF-X6NFE1-F1
#
_entry.id   AF-X6NFE1-F1
#
_cell.length_a   1.000
_cell.length_b   1.000
_cell.length_c   1.000
_cell.angle_alpha   90.00
_cell.angle_beta   90.00
_cell.angle_gamma   90.00
#
_symmetry.space_group_name_H-M   'P 1'
#
loop_
_entity.id
_entity.type
_entity.pdbx_description
1 polymer ?
#
loop_
_entity_poly.entity_id
_entity_poly.type
_entity_poly.pdbx_seq_one_letter_code
_entity_poly.pdbx_strand_id
1 'polypeptide(L)'
;MMGPTIQLSVDDIEKVIYMCKAKKKMSQKKESAKQMQRELALLQQDLGRAKGQNEEIKLSLTRLKREKSRMSENLHNVKNLGDHNTCWVSVGKMFLKESKSVIVSTIEGDIEHVNKKISDLETRQQSVIENLKTVEKRFEDFVESHKVKDEKPKA
;
A
#
# COMPACT_ATOMS: atom_id res chain seq x y z
N MET A 1 7.52 66.94 35.08
CA MET A 1 7.58 65.64 35.78
C MET A 1 8.44 64.71 34.95
N MET A 2 9.72 64.54 35.30
CA MET A 2 10.58 63.57 34.61
C MET A 2 10.33 62.20 35.24
N GLY A 3 9.86 61.24 34.43
CA GLY A 3 9.70 59.86 34.87
C GLY A 3 11.06 59.23 35.15
N PRO A 4 11.14 58.23 36.05
CA PRO A 4 12.40 57.58 36.39
C PRO A 4 13.00 56.89 35.15
N THR A 5 14.23 57.28 34.80
CA THR A 5 15.05 56.61 33.79
C THR A 5 15.50 55.26 34.36
N ILE A 6 14.95 54.16 33.84
CA ILE A 6 15.39 52.82 34.21
C ILE A 6 16.78 52.59 33.62
N GLN A 7 17.82 52.66 34.45
CA GLN A 7 19.17 52.22 34.08
C GLN A 7 19.22 50.68 34.17
N LEU A 8 18.99 50.01 33.04
CA LEU A 8 19.27 48.58 32.91
C LEU A 8 20.79 48.37 32.87
N SER A 9 21.30 47.45 33.68
CA SER A 9 22.70 47.05 33.60
C SER A 9 22.97 46.31 32.29
N VAL A 10 24.22 46.36 31.80
CA VAL A 10 24.64 45.62 30.60
C VAL A 10 24.39 44.12 30.75
N ASP A 11 24.62 43.58 31.95
CA ASP A 11 24.40 42.16 32.28
C ASP A 11 22.92 41.74 32.19
N ASP A 12 21.99 42.62 32.55
CA ASP A 12 20.55 42.36 32.43
C ASP A 12 20.11 42.34 30.96
N ILE A 13 20.68 43.22 30.13
CA ILE A 13 20.43 43.25 28.68
C ILE A 13 20.96 41.97 28.02
N GLU A 14 22.16 41.51 28.39
CA GLU A 14 22.73 40.26 27.86
C GLU A 14 21.90 39.03 28.24
N LYS A 15 21.42 38.93 29.49
CA LYS A 15 20.50 37.87 29.93
C LYS A 15 19.21 37.86 29.12
N VAL A 16 18.61 39.03 28.88
CA VAL A 16 17.38 39.12 28.08
C VAL A 16 17.64 38.69 26.64
N ILE A 17 18.74 39.12 26.01
CA ILE A 17 19.13 38.68 24.66
C ILE A 17 19.33 37.17 24.61
N TYR A 18 20.01 36.59 25.61
CA TYR A 18 20.22 35.15 25.72
C TYR A 18 18.90 34.38 25.83
N MET A 19 18.00 34.81 26.72
CA MET A 19 16.68 34.20 26.89
C MET A 19 15.81 34.32 25.63
N CYS A 20 15.85 35.45 24.93
CA CYS A 20 15.15 35.63 23.65
C CYS A 20 15.70 34.70 22.56
N LYS A 21 17.03 34.56 22.44
CA LYS A 21 17.68 33.62 21.51
C LYS A 21 17.31 32.16 21.84
N ALA A 22 17.30 31.79 23.13
CA ALA A 22 16.93 30.45 23.58
C ALA A 22 15.45 30.14 23.28
N LYS A 23 14.52 31.06 23.56
CA LYS A 23 13.10 30.93 23.22
C LYS A 23 12.89 30.77 21.71
N LYS A 24 13.60 31.55 20.89
CA LYS A 24 13.52 31.45 19.42
C LYS A 24 14.01 30.09 18.92
N LYS A 25 15.14 29.59 19.43
CA LYS A 25 15.65 28.24 19.12
C LYS A 25 14.68 27.14 19.53
N MET A 26 14.08 27.24 20.73
CA MET A 26 13.08 26.29 21.21
C MET A 26 11.81 26.28 20.36
N SER A 27 11.33 27.46 19.95
CA SER A 27 10.18 27.59 19.05
C SER A 27 10.46 26.97 17.67
N GLN A 28 11.63 27.22 17.10
CA GLN A 28 12.04 26.65 15.82
C GLN A 28 12.18 25.12 15.89
N LYS A 29 12.77 24.59 16.97
CA LYS A 29 12.84 23.14 17.19
C LYS A 29 11.46 22.49 17.32
N LYS A 30 10.52 23.14 18.03
CA LYS A 30 9.14 22.65 18.16
C LYS A 30 8.41 22.62 16.83
N GLU A 31 8.57 23.66 16.00
CA GLU A 31 7.91 23.72 14.69
C GLU A 31 8.50 22.69 13.72
N SER A 32 9.82 22.53 13.72
CA SER A 32 10.51 21.49 12.96
C SER A 32 10.08 20.07 13.36
N ALA A 33 9.95 19.79 14.66
CA ALA A 33 9.47 18.50 15.15
C ALA A 33 8.01 18.22 14.76
N LYS A 34 7.13 19.24 14.77
CA LYS A 34 5.74 19.10 14.29
C LYS A 34 5.70 18.79 12.79
N GLN A 35 6.56 19.42 12.00
CA GLN A 35 6.64 19.17 10.57
C GLN A 35 7.09 17.74 10.28
N MET A 36 8.13 17.26 10.97
CA MET A 36 8.59 15.86 10.87
C MET A 36 7.49 14.86 11.24
N GLN A 37 6.75 15.11 12.32
CA GLN A 37 5.64 14.24 12.72
C GLN A 37 4.55 14.15 11.65
N ARG A 38 4.22 15.27 10.99
CA ARG A 38 3.24 15.29 9.90
C ARG A 38 3.72 14.49 8.69
N GLU A 39 4.97 14.69 8.29
CA GLU A 39 5.56 13.99 7.15
C GLU A 39 5.65 12.48 7.40
N LEU A 40 6.07 12.06 8.58
CA LEU A 40 6.08 10.65 8.99
C LEU A 40 4.68 10.04 8.96
N ALA A 41 3.67 10.75 9.47
CA ALA A 41 2.29 10.27 9.46
C ALA A 41 1.76 10.07 8.03
N LEU A 42 2.07 10.99 7.11
CA LEU A 42 1.72 10.86 5.70
C LEU A 42 2.40 9.65 5.05
N LEU A 43 3.70 9.46 5.28
CA LEU A 43 4.43 8.30 4.74
C LEU A 43 3.88 6.98 5.29
N GLN A 44 3.53 6.92 6.57
CA GLN A 44 2.90 5.74 7.18
C GLN A 44 1.52 5.45 6.58
N GLN A 45 0.72 6.50 6.33
CA GLN A 45 -0.58 6.36 5.70
C GLN A 45 -0.44 5.82 4.27
N ASP A 46 0.47 6.37 3.48
CA ASP A 46 0.73 5.94 2.10
C ASP A 46 1.23 4.49 2.05
N LEU A 47 2.14 4.12 2.96
CA LEU A 47 2.63 2.76 3.09
C LEU A 47 1.52 1.78 3.44
N GLY A 48 0.67 2.13 4.41
CA GLY A 48 -0.49 1.33 4.82
C GLY A 48 -1.48 1.13 3.67
N ARG A 49 -1.78 2.20 2.92
CA ARG A 49 -2.65 2.15 1.75
C ARG A 49 -2.09 1.25 0.65
N ALA A 50 -0.82 1.41 0.30
CA ALA A 50 -0.17 0.60 -0.72
C ALA A 50 -0.12 -0.89 -0.34
N LYS A 51 0.16 -1.20 0.93
CA LYS A 51 0.13 -2.58 1.46
C LYS A 51 -1.27 -3.18 1.38
N GLY A 52 -2.29 -2.44 1.82
CA GLY A 52 -3.69 -2.89 1.73
C GLY A 52 -4.12 -3.20 0.30
N GLN A 53 -3.80 -2.32 -0.65
CA GLN A 53 -4.10 -2.54 -2.07
C GLN A 53 -3.39 -3.76 -2.65
N ASN A 54 -2.12 -3.99 -2.27
CA ASN A 54 -1.36 -5.16 -2.73
C ASN A 54 -2.00 -6.47 -2.23
N GLU A 55 -2.40 -6.51 -0.96
CA GLU A 55 -3.05 -7.70 -0.38
C GLU A 55 -4.42 -7.98 -1.01
N GLU A 56 -5.22 -6.94 -1.28
CA GLU A 56 -6.51 -7.09 -1.98
C GLU A 56 -6.33 -7.69 -3.38
N ILE A 57 -5.32 -7.22 -4.13
CA ILE A 57 -5.00 -7.75 -5.46
C ILE A 57 -4.50 -9.20 -5.36
N LYS A 58 -3.63 -9.51 -4.39
CA LYS A 58 -3.14 -10.89 -4.16
C LYS A 58 -4.29 -11.86 -3.89
N LEU A 59 -5.21 -11.50 -2.99
CA LEU A 59 -6.38 -12.32 -2.69
C LEU A 59 -7.25 -12.56 -3.94
N SER A 60 -7.45 -11.52 -4.74
CA SER A 60 -8.19 -11.60 -6.00
C SER A 60 -7.51 -12.54 -7.01
N LEU A 61 -6.18 -12.44 -7.16
CA LEU A 61 -5.39 -13.33 -8.00
C LEU A 61 -5.44 -14.77 -7.53
N THR A 62 -5.28 -15.02 -6.22
CA THR A 62 -5.40 -16.37 -5.66
C THR A 62 -6.78 -16.97 -5.95
N ARG A 63 -7.85 -16.19 -5.80
CA ARG A 63 -9.21 -16.64 -6.11
C ARG A 63 -9.35 -17.02 -7.59
N LEU A 64 -8.95 -16.14 -8.50
CA LEU A 64 -9.06 -16.39 -9.95
C LEU A 64 -8.17 -17.54 -10.42
N LYS A 65 -6.97 -17.71 -9.86
CA LYS A 65 -6.08 -18.84 -10.18
C LYS A 65 -6.70 -20.17 -9.76
N ARG A 66 -7.35 -20.23 -8.59
CA ARG A 66 -8.12 -21.42 -8.15
C ARG A 66 -9.31 -21.68 -9.06
N GLU A 67 -10.06 -20.65 -9.42
CA GLU A 67 -11.20 -20.75 -10.33
C GLU A 67 -10.78 -21.30 -11.70
N LYS A 68 -9.71 -20.73 -12.28
CA LYS A 68 -9.08 -21.24 -13.51
C LYS A 68 -8.70 -22.70 -13.39
N SER A 69 -8.02 -23.09 -12.30
CA SER A 69 -7.61 -24.49 -12.09
C SER A 69 -8.81 -25.44 -12.11
N ARG A 70 -9.90 -25.08 -11.41
CA ARG A 70 -11.14 -25.87 -11.40
C ARG A 70 -11.77 -25.94 -12.79
N MET A 71 -11.81 -24.83 -13.52
CA MET A 71 -12.35 -24.83 -14.90
C MET A 71 -11.48 -25.67 -15.85
N SER A 72 -10.16 -25.61 -15.73
CA SER A 72 -9.24 -26.44 -16.52
C SER A 72 -9.41 -27.93 -16.20
N GLU A 73 -9.62 -28.30 -14.94
CA GLU A 73 -9.93 -29.67 -14.54
C GLU A 73 -11.29 -30.12 -15.10
N ASN A 74 -12.32 -29.29 -15.01
CA ASN A 74 -13.63 -29.56 -15.61
C ASN A 74 -13.52 -29.75 -17.13
N LEU A 75 -12.75 -28.90 -17.81
CA LEU A 75 -12.50 -29.02 -19.25
C LEU A 75 -11.84 -30.35 -19.59
N HIS A 76 -10.83 -30.74 -18.82
CA HIS A 76 -10.15 -32.03 -18.99
C HIS A 76 -11.14 -33.20 -18.82
N ASN A 77 -11.94 -33.18 -17.75
CA ASN A 77 -12.94 -34.20 -17.48
C ASN A 77 -13.98 -34.29 -18.60
N VAL A 78 -14.52 -33.17 -19.08
CA VAL A 78 -15.51 -33.14 -20.16
C VAL A 78 -14.91 -33.61 -21.49
N LYS A 79 -13.66 -33.23 -21.81
CA LYS A 79 -12.98 -33.70 -23.02
C LYS A 79 -12.77 -35.22 -23.03
N ASN A 80 -12.50 -35.80 -21.86
CA ASN A 80 -12.29 -37.24 -21.68
C ASN A 80 -13.58 -38.07 -21.65
N LEU A 81 -14.76 -37.44 -21.60
CA LEU A 81 -16.03 -38.16 -21.73
C LEU A 81 -16.15 -38.75 -23.14
N GLY A 82 -16.71 -39.95 -23.26
CA GLY A 82 -17.06 -40.52 -24.56
C GLY A 82 -18.12 -39.66 -25.28
N ASP A 83 -18.11 -39.64 -26.61
CA ASP A 83 -18.97 -38.76 -27.41
C ASP A 83 -20.47 -39.07 -27.30
N HIS A 84 -20.82 -40.26 -26.80
CA HIS A 84 -22.19 -40.68 -26.53
C HIS A 84 -22.71 -40.27 -25.15
N ASN A 85 -21.88 -39.64 -24.30
CA ASN A 85 -22.28 -39.22 -22.98
C ASN A 85 -23.21 -38.00 -23.05
N THR A 86 -24.33 -38.08 -22.32
CA THR A 86 -25.24 -36.95 -22.20
C THR A 86 -24.66 -35.92 -21.24
N CYS A 87 -24.53 -34.69 -21.70
CA CYS A 87 -23.98 -33.60 -20.90
C CYS A 87 -25.08 -32.61 -20.50
N TRP A 88 -24.97 -32.07 -19.27
CA TRP A 88 -25.93 -31.15 -18.69
C TRP A 88 -25.21 -29.91 -18.15
N VAL A 89 -25.78 -28.74 -18.39
CA VAL A 89 -25.30 -27.45 -17.86
C VAL A 89 -26.33 -26.90 -16.87
N SER A 90 -25.87 -26.36 -15.74
CA SER A 90 -26.75 -25.71 -14.78
C SER A 90 -26.99 -24.23 -15.13
N VAL A 91 -28.25 -23.82 -15.13
CA VAL A 91 -28.68 -22.41 -15.26
C VAL A 91 -29.62 -22.10 -14.10
N GLY A 92 -29.08 -21.47 -13.05
CA GLY A 92 -29.80 -21.28 -11.79
C GLY A 92 -30.13 -22.62 -11.13
N LYS A 93 -31.42 -22.97 -11.06
CA LYS A 93 -31.92 -24.25 -10.52
C LYS A 93 -32.28 -25.29 -11.60
N MET A 94 -32.09 -24.96 -12.88
CA MET A 94 -32.43 -25.82 -14.01
C MET A 94 -31.19 -26.49 -14.59
N PHE A 95 -31.38 -27.66 -15.20
CA PHE A 95 -30.34 -28.37 -15.96
C PHE A 95 -30.78 -28.47 -17.42
N LEU A 96 -29.97 -27.92 -18.32
CA LEU A 96 -30.19 -27.95 -19.76
C LEU A 96 -29.28 -28.99 -20.39
N LYS A 97 -29.84 -29.83 -21.26
CA LYS A 97 -29.06 -30.78 -22.04
C LYS A 97 -28.33 -30.02 -23.14
N GLU A 98 -27.02 -30.17 -23.19
CA GLU A 98 -26.17 -29.49 -24.17
C GLU A 98 -25.23 -30.49 -24.83
N SER A 99 -24.75 -30.12 -26.02
CA SER A 99 -23.74 -30.93 -26.70
C SER A 99 -22.38 -30.77 -26.02
N LYS A 100 -21.59 -31.85 -26.01
CA LYS A 100 -20.22 -31.84 -25.46
C LYS A 100 -19.36 -30.73 -26.08
N SER A 101 -19.47 -30.51 -27.40
CA SER A 101 -18.73 -29.46 -28.10
C SER A 101 -19.08 -28.06 -27.63
N VAL A 102 -20.37 -27.77 -27.41
CA VAL A 102 -20.81 -26.47 -26.86
C VAL A 102 -20.24 -26.26 -25.47
N ILE A 103 -20.33 -27.26 -24.58
CA ILE A 103 -19.81 -27.16 -23.21
C ILE A 103 -18.29 -26.94 -23.20
N VAL A 104 -17.55 -27.67 -24.04
CA VAL A 104 -16.10 -27.48 -24.19
C VAL A 104 -15.78 -26.06 -24.62
N SER A 105 -16.46 -25.56 -25.65
CA SER A 105 -16.24 -24.19 -26.15
C SER A 105 -16.60 -23.13 -25.11
N THR A 106 -17.67 -23.31 -24.33
CA THR A 106 -18.04 -22.41 -23.24
C THR A 106 -16.97 -22.36 -22.16
N ILE A 107 -16.52 -23.53 -21.69
CA ILE A 107 -15.48 -23.60 -20.64
C ILE A 107 -14.15 -23.00 -21.15
N GLU A 108 -13.80 -23.23 -22.41
CA GLU A 108 -12.60 -22.62 -23.03
C GLU A 108 -12.69 -21.09 -23.06
N GLY A 109 -13.83 -20.54 -23.47
CA GLY A 109 -14.08 -19.10 -23.47
C GLY A 109 -14.02 -18.50 -22.05
N ASP A 110 -14.59 -19.19 -21.06
CA ASP A 110 -14.53 -18.76 -19.65
C ASP A 110 -13.09 -18.77 -19.11
N ILE A 111 -12.30 -19.80 -19.44
CA ILE A 111 -10.87 -19.87 -19.09
C ILE A 111 -10.10 -18.71 -19.72
N GLU A 112 -10.34 -18.39 -21.00
CA GLU A 112 -9.70 -17.28 -21.69
C GLU A 112 -10.04 -15.94 -21.03
N HIS A 113 -11.32 -15.72 -20.72
CA HIS A 113 -11.77 -14.52 -20.03
C HIS A 113 -11.14 -14.38 -18.63
N VAL A 114 -11.05 -15.47 -17.87
CA VAL A 114 -10.38 -15.48 -16.56
C VAL A 114 -8.87 -15.27 -16.70
N ASN A 115 -8.21 -15.82 -17.73
CA ASN A 115 -6.80 -15.56 -18.02
C ASN A 115 -6.54 -14.09 -18.26
N LYS A 116 -7.40 -13.42 -19.03
CA LYS A 116 -7.30 -11.98 -19.27
C LYS A 116 -7.38 -11.20 -17.97
N LYS A 117 -8.36 -11.51 -17.10
CA LYS A 117 -8.49 -10.89 -15.77
C LYS A 117 -7.27 -11.12 -14.88
N ILE A 118 -6.70 -12.33 -14.92
CA ILE A 118 -5.46 -12.64 -14.19
C ILE A 118 -4.32 -11.77 -14.70
N SER A 119 -4.13 -11.68 -16.01
CA SER A 119 -3.09 -10.84 -16.62
C SER A 119 -3.25 -9.36 -16.23
N ASP A 120 -4.46 -8.81 -16.34
CA ASP A 120 -4.75 -7.42 -15.98
C ASP A 120 -4.44 -7.14 -14.50
N LEU A 121 -4.80 -8.07 -13.61
CA LEU A 121 -4.50 -7.96 -12.19
C LEU A 121 -3.01 -8.16 -11.87
N GLU A 122 -2.28 -9.01 -12.60
CA GLU A 122 -0.83 -9.17 -12.44
C GLU A 122 -0.09 -7.90 -12.86
N THR A 123 -0.48 -7.27 -13.98
CA THR A 123 0.07 -5.95 -14.37
C THR A 123 -0.22 -4.88 -13.32
N ARG A 124 -1.46 -4.85 -12.80
CA ARG A 124 -1.82 -3.91 -11.72
C ARG A 124 -1.06 -4.19 -10.44
N GLN A 125 -0.86 -5.47 -10.09
CA GLN A 125 -0.08 -5.87 -8.93
C GLN A 125 1.36 -5.37 -9.02
N GLN A 126 1.97 -5.53 -10.20
CA GLN A 126 3.33 -5.09 -10.46
C GLN A 126 3.48 -3.57 -10.23
N SER A 127 2.55 -2.77 -10.77
CA SER A 127 2.50 -1.32 -10.53
C SER A 127 2.37 -0.98 -9.04
N VAL A 128 1.53 -1.68 -8.29
CA VAL A 128 1.36 -1.44 -6.84
C VAL A 128 2.63 -1.83 -6.07
N ILE A 129 3.30 -2.92 -6.45
CA ILE A 129 4.57 -3.33 -5.85
C ILE A 129 5.66 -2.30 -6.08
N GLU A 130 5.74 -1.74 -7.29
CA GLU A 130 6.70 -0.67 -7.61
C GLU A 130 6.44 0.60 -6.79
N ASN A 131 5.16 0.99 -6.66
CA ASN A 131 4.77 2.10 -5.79
C ASN A 131 5.11 1.82 -4.33
N LEU A 132 4.85 0.60 -3.84
CA LEU A 132 5.16 0.18 -2.48
C LEU A 132 6.66 0.27 -2.20
N LYS A 133 7.51 -0.24 -3.11
CA LYS A 133 8.97 -0.09 -3.00
C LYS A 133 9.41 1.38 -2.96
N THR A 134 8.77 2.22 -3.76
CA THR A 134 9.07 3.67 -3.80
C THR A 134 8.73 4.34 -2.48
N VAL A 135 7.58 4.01 -1.89
CA VAL A 135 7.14 4.55 -0.60
C VAL A 135 7.99 3.98 0.55
N GLU A 136 8.32 2.70 0.53
CA GLU A 136 9.22 2.07 1.51
C GLU A 136 10.60 2.73 1.51
N LYS A 137 11.17 2.95 0.32
CA LYS A 137 12.45 3.66 0.21
C LYS A 137 12.36 5.09 0.77
N ARG A 138 11.32 5.85 0.43
CA ARG A 138 11.12 7.20 1.00
C ARG A 138 10.98 7.18 2.52
N PHE A 139 10.31 6.18 3.06
CA PHE A 139 10.18 5.99 4.50
C PHE A 139 11.51 5.66 5.15
N GLU A 140 12.30 4.76 4.56
CA GLU A 140 13.65 4.41 5.03
C GLU A 140 14.60 5.60 4.98
N ASP A 141 14.62 6.33 3.86
CA ASP A 141 15.41 7.56 3.69
C ASP A 141 15.00 8.63 4.74
N PHE A 142 13.70 8.76 5.01
CA PHE A 142 13.19 9.65 6.06
C PHE A 142 13.67 9.21 7.45
N VAL A 143 13.55 7.93 7.79
CA VAL A 143 14.01 7.43 9.09
C VAL A 143 15.52 7.59 9.25
N GLU A 144 16.31 7.28 8.23
CA GLU A 144 17.77 7.39 8.27
C GLU A 144 18.26 8.83 8.42
N SER A 145 17.68 9.77 7.67
CA SER A 145 17.99 11.19 7.77
C SER A 145 17.64 11.81 9.13
N HIS A 146 16.75 11.16 9.89
CA HIS A 146 16.29 11.61 11.21
C HIS A 146 16.78 10.73 12.37
N LYS A 147 17.67 9.75 12.12
CA LYS A 147 18.35 9.02 13.18
C LYS A 147 19.21 9.99 13.98
N VAL A 148 18.87 10.19 15.25
CA VAL A 148 19.75 10.89 16.19
C VAL A 148 20.99 10.01 16.36
N LYS A 149 22.17 10.54 16.02
CA LYS A 149 23.42 9.91 16.44
C LYS A 149 23.42 9.94 17.96
N ASP A 150 23.34 8.76 18.58
CA ASP A 150 23.59 8.62 20.02
C ASP A 150 25.04 9.05 20.29
N GLU A 151 25.24 10.34 20.56
CA GLU A 151 26.47 10.81 21.16
C GLU A 151 26.52 10.19 22.57
N LYS A 152 27.31 9.12 22.68
CA LYS A 152 27.65 8.50 23.97
C LYS A 152 27.94 9.61 24.99
N PRO A 153 27.35 9.57 26.19
CA PRO A 153 27.75 10.51 27.24
C PRO A 153 29.24 10.33 27.46
N LYS A 154 30.01 11.41 27.26
CA LYS A 154 31.43 11.44 27.64
C LYS A 154 31.47 11.15 29.14
N ALA A 155 31.98 9.97 29.49
CA ALA A 155 32.37 9.60 30.84
C ALA A 155 33.54 10.49 31.31
#